data_AF-A0A0G4EBU1-F1
#
_entry.id   AF-A0A0G4EBU1-F1
#
_cell.length_a   1.000
_cell.length_b   1.000
_cell.length_c   1.000
_cell.angle_alpha   90.00
_cell.angle_beta   90.00
_cell.angle_gamma   90.00
#
_symmetry.space_group_name_H-M   'P 1'
#
loop_
_entity.id
_entity.type
_entity.pdbx_description
1 polymer ?
#
loop_
_entity_poly.entity_id
_entity_poly.type
_entity_poly.pdbx_seq_one_letter_code
_entity_poly.pdbx_strand_id
1 'polypeptide(L)'
;MDSAASSAAVPSQPPQGGGDAPTADGSCAPASASTGGGGGSAAAAAAAAASERQVQLDGIDIWFPPNTAEASKELTVRLMRRTIGRKGIRRLSAKGADPNLVIRLLPKGVAASRVVRISKVSLLALAIDDPHGAGPYMWIVDPRRFAGSHPREERLMMLPTWATRRMQTEVLEALIVAGANPSAYRCGRIGSSNRVRYTPMKVAMWSANMEALEVLLTHNVQVAGERLAFLPRIASGVPKRHDCNYLIHVFRVYCRLLHSHPELANETDGGQQNPAHRLASAIPDYGCNFAPHMLNLLEFHGVDLAAADAEGNTPLHLAAITGAIFTVMQLCQQLPAADVDKPSAVTHLTPMASAAQSLAEEIERHTALSEEERKTQTRLADLMSLHSQVIRRLLFCGASIDNMPNTTEEDQRRRAVVKGLYTRTLNVLPYRVMDCVNEALAPQRDAATLMARILPLVEHNDENPSLPNPPSPSPLSFGPQESSAIAWHIGAFLHEPEAINAVFVMKDDTPNGRRLLDDMHKFVNLAATRTSGNREVVGGVIEGEDGQQVRIPHLQCFVLGDVDGRRVGLREVVHKLRLDEVRRFGLSGVVKGFNNEAGDEGCVFDGGQLGFVDKEGAYQSLGMQ
;
A
#
# COMPACT_ATOMS: atom_id res chain seq x y z
N MET A 1 -11.90 20.09 67.13
CA MET A 1 -10.59 20.55 66.62
C MET A 1 -10.59 20.41 65.11
N ASP A 2 -11.47 21.08 64.34
CA ASP A 2 -11.79 22.53 64.19
C ASP A 2 -10.84 23.21 63.18
N SER A 3 -11.24 24.09 62.23
CA SER A 3 -12.51 24.47 61.57
C SER A 3 -12.13 25.36 60.35
N ALA A 4 -12.92 25.72 59.32
CA ALA A 4 -14.31 25.56 58.85
C ALA A 4 -14.26 25.42 57.29
N ALA A 5 -15.22 24.95 56.49
CA ALA A 5 -16.70 25.03 56.42
C ALA A 5 -17.29 26.38 55.95
N SER A 6 -17.81 26.45 54.70
CA SER A 6 -19.03 27.20 54.35
C SER A 6 -19.67 26.82 53.00
N SER A 7 -21.00 26.94 52.96
CA SER A 7 -22.00 26.81 51.88
C SER A 7 -21.69 27.58 50.58
N ALA A 8 -22.12 27.22 49.36
CA ALA A 8 -23.39 26.64 48.84
C ALA A 8 -24.59 27.62 48.75
N ALA A 9 -24.99 28.01 47.52
CA ALA A 9 -26.33 28.57 47.23
C ALA A 9 -26.65 28.58 45.71
N VAL A 10 -27.90 28.28 45.35
CA VAL A 10 -28.57 28.50 44.06
C VAL A 10 -30.02 28.90 44.40
N PRO A 11 -30.58 30.00 43.85
CA PRO A 11 -31.85 29.84 43.11
C PRO A 11 -32.20 30.89 42.01
N SER A 12 -33.07 30.46 41.08
CA SER A 12 -34.24 31.14 40.47
C SER A 12 -34.17 32.46 39.66
N GLN A 13 -34.78 32.40 38.45
CA GLN A 13 -35.47 33.47 37.68
C GLN A 13 -36.88 33.81 38.27
N PRO A 14 -37.80 34.62 37.65
CA PRO A 14 -37.73 35.74 36.67
C PRO A 14 -38.32 37.05 37.29
N PRO A 15 -38.85 38.10 36.58
CA PRO A 15 -40.00 38.15 35.63
C PRO A 15 -39.61 38.73 34.23
N GLN A 16 -40.27 38.45 33.09
CA GLN A 16 -41.64 38.76 32.57
C GLN A 16 -41.96 40.23 32.21
N GLY A 17 -42.53 40.41 31.00
CA GLY A 17 -43.14 41.65 30.45
C GLY A 17 -42.39 42.22 29.22
N GLY A 18 -43.03 42.52 28.08
CA GLY A 18 -44.41 42.26 27.65
C GLY A 18 -44.76 43.00 26.33
N GLY A 19 -45.68 42.43 25.53
CA GLY A 19 -46.18 43.02 24.27
C GLY A 19 -45.30 42.78 23.03
N ASP A 20 -45.83 42.54 21.82
CA ASP A 20 -47.23 42.27 21.46
C ASP A 20 -47.36 41.36 20.21
N ALA A 21 -48.56 40.80 20.02
CA ALA A 21 -48.98 39.92 18.91
C ALA A 21 -49.63 40.76 17.77
N PRO A 22 -50.37 40.23 16.77
CA PRO A 22 -50.71 38.84 16.39
C PRO A 22 -50.43 38.57 14.88
N THR A 23 -50.97 37.60 14.11
CA THR A 23 -52.08 36.59 14.20
C THR A 23 -51.71 35.39 13.30
N ALA A 24 -52.05 34.13 13.62
CA ALA A 24 -53.16 33.31 13.05
C ALA A 24 -53.17 33.17 11.50
N ASP A 25 -53.35 32.00 10.87
CA ASP A 25 -53.80 30.63 11.25
C ASP A 25 -53.00 29.56 10.44
N GLY A 26 -53.09 28.22 10.62
CA GLY A 26 -53.82 27.37 11.59
C GLY A 26 -54.22 26.01 10.97
N SER A 27 -54.17 24.91 11.75
CA SER A 27 -54.55 23.50 11.35
C SER A 27 -53.65 22.83 10.28
N CYS A 28 -53.14 21.59 10.39
CA CYS A 28 -53.75 20.25 10.57
C CYS A 28 -54.77 19.89 9.44
N ALA A 29 -54.81 18.68 8.85
CA ALA A 29 -54.25 17.36 9.21
C ALA A 29 -53.84 16.54 7.94
N PRO A 30 -53.48 15.23 7.99
CA PRO A 30 -52.74 14.56 6.90
C PRO A 30 -53.59 13.81 5.84
N ALA A 31 -52.99 13.61 4.66
CA ALA A 31 -53.41 12.69 3.59
C ALA A 31 -52.13 12.10 2.94
N SER A 32 -51.81 10.82 3.16
CA SER A 32 -52.20 9.63 2.35
C SER A 32 -51.43 9.50 1.02
N ALA A 33 -50.92 8.28 0.75
CA ALA A 33 -49.93 8.02 -0.28
C ALA A 33 -50.35 8.32 -1.74
N SER A 34 -49.37 8.75 -2.55
CA SER A 34 -49.41 8.68 -4.01
C SER A 34 -48.11 8.06 -4.55
N THR A 35 -48.23 7.02 -5.37
CA THR A 35 -47.09 6.29 -5.96
C THR A 35 -46.63 6.90 -7.30
N GLY A 36 -45.32 6.86 -7.55
CA GLY A 36 -44.72 7.11 -8.88
C GLY A 36 -44.15 8.52 -9.07
N GLY A 37 -43.18 8.67 -10.00
CA GLY A 37 -42.66 10.00 -10.38
C GLY A 37 -41.14 10.16 -10.60
N GLY A 38 -40.35 9.09 -10.67
CA GLY A 38 -38.88 9.15 -10.81
C GLY A 38 -38.30 9.76 -12.11
N GLY A 39 -39.04 10.58 -12.85
CA GLY A 39 -38.67 11.09 -14.18
C GLY A 39 -38.05 12.49 -14.24
N GLY A 40 -38.28 13.36 -13.24
CA GLY A 40 -38.03 14.81 -13.36
C GLY A 40 -36.58 15.20 -13.72
N SER A 41 -35.59 14.48 -13.20
CA SER A 41 -34.16 14.75 -13.44
C SER A 41 -33.75 14.58 -14.92
N ALA A 42 -34.33 13.58 -15.60
CA ALA A 42 -34.03 13.31 -17.00
C ALA A 42 -34.69 14.34 -17.93
N ALA A 43 -35.93 14.72 -17.65
CA ALA A 43 -36.66 15.74 -18.39
C ALA A 43 -35.98 17.11 -18.30
N ALA A 44 -35.57 17.55 -17.10
CA ALA A 44 -34.85 18.80 -16.93
C ALA A 44 -33.49 18.82 -17.66
N ALA A 45 -32.75 17.72 -17.66
CA ALA A 45 -31.50 17.60 -18.40
C ALA A 45 -31.71 17.63 -19.93
N ALA A 46 -32.78 17.02 -20.44
CA ALA A 46 -33.14 17.04 -21.86
C ALA A 46 -33.65 18.43 -22.32
N ALA A 47 -34.46 19.11 -21.50
CA ALA A 47 -34.92 20.46 -21.77
C ALA A 47 -33.75 21.46 -21.81
N ALA A 48 -32.78 21.33 -20.89
CA ALA A 48 -31.55 22.12 -20.92
C ALA A 48 -30.63 21.79 -22.11
N ALA A 49 -30.68 20.57 -22.64
CA ALA A 49 -29.94 20.20 -23.85
C ALA A 49 -30.52 20.87 -25.11
N ALA A 50 -31.84 21.06 -25.17
CA ALA A 50 -32.53 21.62 -26.33
C ALA A 50 -32.22 23.12 -26.61
N SER A 51 -31.56 23.83 -25.69
CA SER A 51 -31.12 25.23 -25.86
C SER A 51 -29.61 25.41 -25.96
N GLU A 52 -28.82 24.35 -25.81
CA GLU A 52 -27.36 24.39 -25.96
C GLU A 52 -26.94 24.15 -27.41
N ARG A 53 -26.05 24.99 -27.96
CA ARG A 53 -25.69 24.94 -29.38
C ARG A 53 -24.55 23.95 -29.59
N GLN A 54 -24.84 22.85 -30.28
CA GLN A 54 -23.88 21.79 -30.60
C GLN A 54 -22.92 22.19 -31.73
N VAL A 55 -21.65 21.83 -31.59
CA VAL A 55 -20.63 21.86 -32.64
C VAL A 55 -19.91 20.51 -32.64
N GLN A 56 -19.73 19.90 -33.81
CA GLN A 56 -19.04 18.62 -33.94
C GLN A 56 -17.58 18.81 -34.36
N LEU A 57 -16.67 18.07 -33.71
CA LEU A 57 -15.24 18.13 -33.95
C LEU A 57 -14.64 16.72 -33.82
N ASP A 58 -14.16 16.15 -34.93
CA ASP A 58 -13.24 15.00 -34.93
C ASP A 58 -13.70 13.75 -34.14
N GLY A 59 -15.02 13.53 -34.07
CA GLY A 59 -15.64 12.42 -33.30
C GLY A 59 -16.13 12.80 -31.90
N ILE A 60 -16.09 14.08 -31.53
CA ILE A 60 -16.59 14.65 -30.28
C ILE A 60 -17.69 15.66 -30.59
N ASP A 61 -18.78 15.60 -29.83
CA ASP A 61 -19.84 16.61 -29.82
C ASP A 61 -19.60 17.58 -28.65
N ILE A 62 -19.41 18.86 -28.98
CA ILE A 62 -19.16 19.96 -28.04
C ILE A 62 -20.47 20.72 -27.87
N TRP A 63 -20.97 20.83 -26.63
CA TRP A 63 -22.17 21.64 -26.35
C TRP A 63 -21.79 22.92 -25.62
N PHE A 64 -22.20 24.05 -26.20
CA PHE A 64 -21.97 25.38 -25.66
C PHE A 64 -23.21 25.89 -24.90
N PRO A 65 -23.04 26.56 -23.74
CA PRO A 65 -24.10 27.31 -23.09
C PRO A 65 -24.83 28.27 -24.06
N PRO A 66 -26.13 28.53 -23.84
CA PRO A 66 -26.86 29.53 -24.62
C PRO A 66 -26.14 30.89 -24.57
N ASN A 67 -26.25 31.65 -25.67
CA ASN A 67 -25.60 32.96 -25.86
C ASN A 67 -24.06 32.98 -25.80
N THR A 68 -23.37 31.83 -25.84
CA THR A 68 -21.90 31.79 -25.97
C THR A 68 -21.43 32.53 -27.24
N ALA A 69 -20.55 33.52 -27.06
CA ALA A 69 -19.97 34.31 -28.15
C ALA A 69 -19.16 33.45 -29.14
N GLU A 70 -19.21 33.80 -30.43
CA GLU A 70 -18.51 33.04 -31.47
C GLU A 70 -16.97 33.06 -31.28
N ALA A 71 -16.42 34.13 -30.69
CA ALA A 71 -14.99 34.19 -30.33
C ALA A 71 -14.59 33.13 -29.29
N SER A 72 -15.46 32.80 -28.33
CA SER A 72 -15.23 31.73 -27.35
C SER A 72 -15.31 30.33 -27.98
N LYS A 73 -16.17 30.14 -28.98
CA LYS A 73 -16.25 28.89 -29.75
C LYS A 73 -15.03 28.71 -30.64
N GLU A 74 -14.59 29.77 -31.32
CA GLU A 74 -13.34 29.80 -32.09
C GLU A 74 -12.13 29.48 -31.19
N LEU A 75 -12.08 30.03 -29.98
CA LEU A 75 -11.06 29.72 -28.97
C LEU A 75 -11.11 28.23 -28.57
N THR A 76 -12.29 27.71 -28.25
CA THR A 76 -12.49 26.29 -27.87
C THR A 76 -12.02 25.33 -28.96
N VAL A 77 -12.48 25.53 -30.20
CA VAL A 77 -12.13 24.67 -31.35
C VAL A 77 -10.62 24.66 -31.61
N ARG A 78 -9.97 25.84 -31.54
CA ARG A 78 -8.52 25.93 -31.74
C ARG A 78 -7.71 25.37 -30.56
N LEU A 79 -8.22 25.45 -29.31
CA LEU A 79 -7.62 24.80 -28.14
C LEU A 79 -7.67 23.27 -28.25
N MET A 80 -8.81 22.70 -28.64
CA MET A 80 -8.96 21.24 -28.82
C MET A 80 -8.06 20.70 -29.93
N ARG A 81 -7.91 21.45 -31.04
CA ARG A 81 -7.00 21.11 -32.14
C ARG A 81 -5.54 21.55 -31.91
N ARG A 82 -5.21 22.18 -30.77
CA ARG A 82 -3.87 22.66 -30.41
C ARG A 82 -3.26 23.67 -31.41
N THR A 83 -4.10 24.35 -32.20
CA THR A 83 -3.71 25.27 -33.30
C THR A 83 -3.65 26.76 -32.88
N ILE A 84 -3.53 27.05 -31.58
CA ILE A 84 -3.50 28.41 -31.05
C ILE A 84 -2.33 28.61 -30.08
N GLY A 85 -1.70 29.79 -30.16
CA GLY A 85 -0.69 30.25 -29.19
C GLY A 85 -1.02 31.62 -28.61
N ARG A 86 -0.15 32.12 -27.74
CA ARG A 86 -0.27 33.38 -26.97
C ARG A 86 -0.85 34.59 -27.73
N LYS A 87 -0.39 34.84 -28.98
CA LYS A 87 -0.92 35.92 -29.84
C LYS A 87 -2.38 35.71 -30.27
N GLY A 88 -2.76 34.47 -30.55
CA GLY A 88 -4.13 34.10 -30.94
C GLY A 88 -5.11 34.22 -29.78
N ILE A 89 -4.72 33.76 -28.59
CA ILE A 89 -5.55 33.88 -27.37
C ILE A 89 -5.86 35.34 -27.08
N ARG A 90 -4.83 36.20 -27.00
CA ARG A 90 -5.00 37.66 -26.82
C ARG A 90 -5.95 38.28 -27.85
N ARG A 91 -5.85 37.89 -29.14
CA ARG A 91 -6.73 38.39 -30.22
C ARG A 91 -8.19 37.94 -30.05
N LEU A 92 -8.44 36.74 -29.53
CA LEU A 92 -9.80 36.25 -29.29
C LEU A 92 -10.40 36.84 -28.01
N SER A 93 -9.62 36.97 -26.93
CA SER A 93 -10.06 37.67 -25.70
C SER A 93 -10.43 39.13 -26.00
N ALA A 94 -9.65 39.83 -26.82
CA ALA A 94 -9.96 41.18 -27.30
C ALA A 94 -11.22 41.26 -28.22
N LYS A 95 -11.74 40.13 -28.70
CA LYS A 95 -13.05 40.01 -29.38
C LYS A 95 -14.19 39.57 -28.45
N GLY A 96 -13.97 39.54 -27.13
CA GLY A 96 -14.96 39.06 -26.16
C GLY A 96 -15.04 37.53 -26.06
N ALA A 97 -13.97 36.79 -26.32
CA ALA A 97 -13.89 35.39 -25.95
C ALA A 97 -13.78 35.24 -24.42
N ASP A 98 -14.72 34.52 -23.81
CA ASP A 98 -14.71 34.19 -22.38
C ASP A 98 -13.68 33.09 -22.08
N PRO A 99 -12.62 33.36 -21.28
CA PRO A 99 -11.61 32.37 -20.92
C PRO A 99 -12.08 31.43 -19.78
N ASN A 100 -13.16 31.77 -19.07
CA ASN A 100 -13.76 30.95 -18.00
C ASN A 100 -14.85 30.01 -18.51
N LEU A 101 -15.15 30.04 -19.81
CA LEU A 101 -16.19 29.24 -20.44
C LEU A 101 -16.07 27.75 -20.07
N VAL A 102 -17.18 27.20 -19.59
CA VAL A 102 -17.33 25.77 -19.30
C VAL A 102 -18.19 25.12 -20.38
N ILE A 103 -17.59 24.19 -21.13
CA ILE A 103 -18.24 23.42 -22.18
C ILE A 103 -18.65 22.04 -21.66
N ARG A 104 -19.55 21.36 -22.38
CA ARG A 104 -19.79 19.92 -22.22
C ARG A 104 -19.17 19.16 -23.39
N LEU A 105 -18.56 18.02 -23.11
CA LEU A 105 -17.98 17.12 -24.12
C LEU A 105 -18.67 15.76 -24.07
N LEU A 106 -18.91 15.18 -25.25
CA LEU A 106 -19.57 13.89 -25.42
C LEU A 106 -19.01 13.15 -26.66
N PRO A 107 -18.77 11.82 -26.63
CA PRO A 107 -18.35 11.08 -27.83
C PRO A 107 -19.48 11.00 -28.85
N LYS A 108 -19.16 11.15 -30.13
CA LYS A 108 -20.11 11.11 -31.25
C LYS A 108 -20.94 9.83 -31.26
N GLY A 109 -22.25 9.99 -31.46
CA GLY A 109 -23.21 8.87 -31.49
C GLY A 109 -23.66 8.37 -30.11
N VAL A 110 -23.06 8.87 -29.02
CA VAL A 110 -23.53 8.57 -27.65
C VAL A 110 -24.57 9.61 -27.25
N ALA A 111 -25.85 9.25 -27.22
CA ALA A 111 -26.90 10.15 -26.77
C ALA A 111 -26.72 10.50 -25.27
N ALA A 112 -26.84 11.78 -24.90
CA ALA A 112 -26.63 12.25 -23.52
C ALA A 112 -27.54 11.56 -22.47
N SER A 113 -28.71 11.10 -22.88
CA SER A 113 -29.64 10.30 -22.06
C SER A 113 -29.13 8.89 -21.72
N ARG A 114 -28.15 8.37 -22.47
CA ARG A 114 -27.53 7.04 -22.30
C ARG A 114 -26.24 7.06 -21.46
N VAL A 115 -25.80 8.20 -20.96
CA VAL A 115 -24.54 8.33 -20.18
C VAL A 115 -24.85 8.57 -18.70
N VAL A 116 -24.00 8.05 -17.80
CA VAL A 116 -24.12 8.27 -16.35
C VAL A 116 -23.68 9.69 -15.98
N ARG A 117 -22.66 10.23 -16.66
CA ARG A 117 -22.05 11.54 -16.39
C ARG A 117 -21.72 12.26 -17.71
N ILE A 118 -22.06 13.54 -17.82
CA ILE A 118 -21.62 14.41 -18.92
C ILE A 118 -20.41 15.21 -18.43
N SER A 119 -19.29 15.13 -19.15
CA SER A 119 -18.05 15.81 -18.78
C SER A 119 -18.17 17.32 -19.00
N LYS A 120 -18.05 18.09 -17.92
CA LYS A 120 -18.00 19.56 -17.93
C LYS A 120 -16.57 20.00 -17.71
N VAL A 121 -16.05 20.84 -18.61
CA VAL A 121 -14.62 21.18 -18.73
C VAL A 121 -14.47 22.68 -18.96
N SER A 122 -13.57 23.35 -18.22
CA SER A 122 -13.20 24.75 -18.47
C SER A 122 -12.13 24.86 -19.56
N LEU A 123 -12.05 25.97 -20.28
CA LEU A 123 -11.05 26.13 -21.35
C LEU A 123 -9.60 25.98 -20.88
N LEU A 124 -9.30 26.34 -19.63
CA LEU A 124 -7.98 26.13 -19.03
C LEU A 124 -7.68 24.65 -18.74
N ALA A 125 -8.67 23.89 -18.23
CA ALA A 125 -8.53 22.44 -18.05
C ALA A 125 -8.43 21.71 -19.41
N LEU A 126 -9.13 22.20 -20.44
CA LEU A 126 -9.08 21.71 -21.81
C LEU A 126 -7.73 21.97 -22.48
N ALA A 127 -7.02 23.03 -22.07
CA ALA A 127 -5.70 23.41 -22.59
C ALA A 127 -4.56 22.55 -22.03
N ILE A 128 -4.77 21.83 -20.93
CA ILE A 128 -3.82 20.84 -20.42
C ILE A 128 -3.88 19.61 -21.33
N ASP A 129 -2.72 19.07 -21.71
CA ASP A 129 -2.62 17.79 -22.43
C ASP A 129 -2.19 16.63 -21.53
N ASP A 130 -2.02 15.46 -22.13
CA ASP A 130 -1.58 14.23 -21.49
C ASP A 130 -0.35 13.69 -22.26
N PRO A 131 0.86 13.77 -21.67
CA PRO A 131 2.08 13.28 -22.32
C PRO A 131 2.10 11.75 -22.53
N HIS A 132 1.39 11.01 -21.68
CA HIS A 132 1.54 9.55 -21.55
C HIS A 132 0.42 8.79 -22.28
N GLY A 133 -0.71 9.44 -22.50
CA GLY A 133 -1.91 8.86 -23.11
C GLY A 133 -2.76 8.04 -22.14
N ALA A 134 -2.66 8.33 -20.84
CA ALA A 134 -3.43 7.70 -19.76
C ALA A 134 -4.85 8.29 -19.59
N GLY A 135 -5.16 9.38 -20.31
CA GLY A 135 -6.43 10.07 -20.48
C GLY A 135 -7.10 10.48 -19.16
N PRO A 136 -7.04 11.76 -18.71
CA PRO A 136 -7.50 12.15 -17.38
C PRO A 136 -8.98 11.79 -17.14
N TYR A 137 -9.40 11.64 -15.87
CA TYR A 137 -10.69 10.99 -15.57
C TYR A 137 -11.93 11.73 -16.12
N MET A 138 -11.88 13.05 -16.41
CA MET A 138 -12.96 13.76 -17.13
C MET A 138 -13.11 13.36 -18.62
N TRP A 139 -12.13 12.63 -19.18
CA TRP A 139 -12.05 12.23 -20.59
C TRP A 139 -12.59 10.80 -20.80
N ILE A 140 -12.88 10.08 -19.70
CA ILE A 140 -13.51 8.75 -19.69
C ILE A 140 -15.03 8.92 -19.60
N VAL A 141 -15.77 8.19 -20.44
CA VAL A 141 -17.24 8.27 -20.55
C VAL A 141 -17.86 6.92 -20.16
N ASP A 142 -18.67 6.92 -19.10
CA ASP A 142 -19.32 5.73 -18.51
C ASP A 142 -20.80 5.64 -18.99
N PRO A 143 -21.16 4.67 -19.86
CA PRO A 143 -22.53 4.48 -20.32
C PRO A 143 -23.43 3.92 -19.20
N ARG A 144 -24.73 4.22 -19.26
CA ARG A 144 -25.69 3.68 -18.28
C ARG A 144 -25.83 2.17 -18.46
N ARG A 145 -25.71 1.42 -17.36
CA ARG A 145 -26.20 0.03 -17.31
C ARG A 145 -27.69 0.00 -17.66
N PHE A 146 -28.03 -0.89 -18.59
CA PHE A 146 -29.40 -1.37 -18.77
C PHE A 146 -29.45 -2.83 -18.28
N ALA A 147 -30.61 -3.33 -17.90
CA ALA A 147 -30.74 -4.72 -17.48
C ALA A 147 -30.31 -5.65 -18.65
N GLY A 148 -29.35 -6.54 -18.39
CA GLY A 148 -28.78 -7.45 -19.39
C GLY A 148 -27.59 -6.92 -20.21
N SER A 149 -27.09 -5.71 -19.98
CA SER A 149 -25.91 -5.21 -20.72
C SER A 149 -24.58 -5.75 -20.18
N HIS A 150 -23.67 -6.12 -21.09
CA HIS A 150 -22.26 -6.48 -20.89
C HIS A 150 -21.43 -5.46 -20.06
N PRO A 151 -20.18 -5.80 -19.63
CA PRO A 151 -19.29 -4.90 -18.88
C PRO A 151 -19.15 -3.49 -19.49
N ARG A 152 -18.73 -2.53 -18.65
CA ARG A 152 -18.65 -1.11 -19.03
C ARG A 152 -17.78 -0.90 -20.28
N GLU A 153 -18.40 -0.42 -21.35
CA GLU A 153 -17.69 0.27 -22.43
C GLU A 153 -17.25 1.67 -21.97
N GLU A 154 -16.24 1.76 -21.12
CA GLU A 154 -15.59 3.03 -20.77
C GLU A 154 -14.88 3.59 -22.02
N ARG A 155 -15.45 4.63 -22.63
CA ARG A 155 -14.88 5.24 -23.86
C ARG A 155 -13.94 6.37 -23.51
N LEU A 156 -12.69 6.26 -23.97
CA LEU A 156 -11.63 7.26 -23.77
C LEU A 156 -11.68 8.31 -24.89
N MET A 157 -11.89 9.58 -24.53
CA MET A 157 -11.64 10.70 -25.44
C MET A 157 -10.16 11.07 -25.37
N MET A 158 -9.52 11.22 -26.54
CA MET A 158 -8.14 11.70 -26.65
C MET A 158 -8.11 12.96 -27.53
N LEU A 159 -7.51 14.03 -27.02
CA LEU A 159 -7.15 15.22 -27.80
C LEU A 159 -5.64 15.18 -28.09
N PRO A 160 -5.17 15.78 -29.20
CA PRO A 160 -3.75 15.86 -29.48
C PRO A 160 -2.96 16.58 -28.37
N THR A 161 -1.68 16.25 -28.26
CA THR A 161 -0.71 16.96 -27.41
C THR A 161 -0.26 18.26 -28.07
N TRP A 162 0.34 19.16 -27.28
CA TRP A 162 1.01 20.35 -27.81
C TRP A 162 2.33 19.96 -28.47
N ALA A 163 2.69 20.67 -29.55
CA ALA A 163 3.92 20.42 -30.30
C ALA A 163 5.21 20.60 -29.45
N THR A 164 5.16 21.39 -28.38
CA THR A 164 6.19 21.46 -27.34
C THR A 164 5.57 21.73 -25.97
N ARG A 165 6.23 21.28 -24.90
CA ARG A 165 5.87 21.62 -23.50
C ARG A 165 5.82 23.14 -23.28
N ARG A 166 6.79 23.87 -23.85
CA ARG A 166 6.82 25.35 -23.84
C ARG A 166 5.57 25.97 -24.47
N MET A 167 5.04 25.41 -25.57
CA MET A 167 3.83 25.92 -26.19
C MET A 167 2.60 25.73 -25.29
N GLN A 168 2.52 24.63 -24.54
CA GLN A 168 1.50 24.45 -23.49
C GLN A 168 1.62 25.54 -22.42
N THR A 169 2.82 25.77 -21.87
CA THR A 169 3.09 26.81 -20.87
C THR A 169 2.67 28.20 -21.37
N GLU A 170 3.13 28.61 -22.55
CA GLU A 170 2.76 29.92 -23.14
C GLU A 170 1.26 30.06 -23.46
N VAL A 171 0.52 28.95 -23.58
CA VAL A 171 -0.95 28.93 -23.74
C VAL A 171 -1.67 29.01 -22.39
N LEU A 172 -1.23 28.25 -21.37
CA LEU A 172 -1.80 28.28 -20.03
C LEU A 172 -1.62 29.67 -19.39
N GLU A 173 -0.41 30.23 -19.44
CA GLU A 173 -0.13 31.63 -19.05
C GLU A 173 -1.05 32.61 -19.78
N ALA A 174 -1.22 32.45 -21.10
CA ALA A 174 -2.00 33.38 -21.91
C ALA A 174 -3.51 33.32 -21.59
N LEU A 175 -4.02 32.15 -21.21
CA LEU A 175 -5.40 32.00 -20.73
C LEU A 175 -5.58 32.63 -19.35
N ILE A 176 -4.64 32.40 -18.42
CA ILE A 176 -4.69 32.99 -17.06
C ILE A 176 -4.58 34.51 -17.12
N VAL A 177 -3.64 35.05 -17.92
CA VAL A 177 -3.51 36.51 -18.17
C VAL A 177 -4.72 37.10 -18.92
N ALA A 178 -5.45 36.29 -19.69
CA ALA A 178 -6.73 36.72 -20.28
C ALA A 178 -7.90 36.73 -19.28
N GLY A 179 -7.72 36.19 -18.08
CA GLY A 179 -8.74 36.12 -17.03
C GLY A 179 -9.27 34.72 -16.73
N ALA A 180 -8.67 33.64 -17.25
CA ALA A 180 -9.04 32.27 -16.85
C ALA A 180 -8.69 32.05 -15.37
N ASN A 181 -9.69 31.80 -14.53
CA ASN A 181 -9.49 31.48 -13.13
C ASN A 181 -8.86 30.07 -13.00
N PRO A 182 -7.64 29.93 -12.45
CA PRO A 182 -6.96 28.63 -12.37
C PRO A 182 -7.56 27.70 -11.29
N SER A 183 -8.38 28.24 -10.39
CA SER A 183 -9.20 27.51 -9.41
C SER A 183 -10.67 27.33 -9.87
N ALA A 184 -10.96 27.51 -11.16
CA ALA A 184 -12.33 27.47 -11.67
C ALA A 184 -13.05 26.12 -11.50
N TYR A 185 -14.39 26.20 -11.54
CA TYR A 185 -15.36 25.09 -11.57
C TYR A 185 -15.62 24.36 -10.23
N ARG A 186 -16.17 25.10 -9.25
CA ARG A 186 -16.98 24.49 -8.18
C ARG A 186 -18.35 24.07 -8.74
N CYS A 187 -18.55 22.78 -8.97
CA CYS A 187 -19.88 22.25 -9.33
C CYS A 187 -20.85 22.43 -8.16
N GLY A 188 -21.99 23.09 -8.39
CA GLY A 188 -22.94 23.50 -7.33
C GLY A 188 -23.70 22.36 -6.64
N ARG A 189 -24.23 22.65 -5.43
CA ARG A 189 -25.04 21.72 -4.63
C ARG A 189 -26.29 21.26 -5.37
N ILE A 190 -26.45 19.94 -5.53
CA ILE A 190 -27.73 19.23 -5.37
C ILE A 190 -27.41 18.00 -4.51
N GLY A 191 -28.28 17.65 -3.56
CA GLY A 191 -27.97 16.67 -2.50
C GLY A 191 -27.65 15.25 -3.01
N SER A 192 -26.37 14.88 -2.96
CA SER A 192 -25.82 13.51 -2.89
C SER A 192 -24.29 13.59 -2.82
N SER A 193 -23.64 12.64 -2.17
CA SER A 193 -22.19 12.56 -2.07
C SER A 193 -21.50 12.29 -3.42
N ASN A 194 -20.19 12.57 -3.50
CA ASN A 194 -19.29 12.16 -4.59
C ASN A 194 -19.54 12.74 -6.00
N ARG A 195 -19.90 14.03 -6.11
CA ARG A 195 -19.65 14.81 -7.34
C ARG A 195 -18.20 15.29 -7.40
N VAL A 196 -17.36 14.56 -8.14
CA VAL A 196 -15.95 14.91 -8.35
C VAL A 196 -15.81 16.27 -9.04
N ARG A 197 -15.09 17.21 -8.40
CA ARG A 197 -14.65 18.46 -9.03
C ARG A 197 -13.45 18.16 -9.92
N TYR A 198 -13.47 18.63 -11.17
CA TYR A 198 -12.34 18.54 -12.08
C TYR A 198 -11.73 19.93 -12.30
N THR A 199 -11.01 20.42 -11.29
CA THR A 199 -10.20 21.64 -11.40
C THR A 199 -9.05 21.45 -12.40
N PRO A 200 -8.50 22.52 -13.01
CA PRO A 200 -7.30 22.43 -13.85
C PRO A 200 -6.14 21.71 -13.14
N MET A 201 -5.98 21.94 -11.83
CA MET A 201 -4.96 21.28 -10.99
C MET A 201 -5.09 19.75 -11.02
N LYS A 202 -6.31 19.21 -10.86
CA LYS A 202 -6.55 17.76 -10.95
C LYS A 202 -6.30 17.18 -12.33
N VAL A 203 -6.51 17.97 -13.40
CA VAL A 203 -6.14 17.54 -14.76
C VAL A 203 -4.63 17.49 -14.91
N ALA A 204 -3.88 18.51 -14.47
CA ALA A 204 -2.42 18.48 -14.47
C ALA A 204 -1.87 17.26 -13.70
N MET A 205 -2.43 16.98 -12.51
CA MET A 205 -2.04 15.82 -11.70
C MET A 205 -2.34 14.48 -12.37
N TRP A 206 -3.54 14.28 -12.93
CA TRP A 206 -3.94 12.99 -13.51
C TRP A 206 -3.50 12.81 -14.98
N SER A 207 -3.04 13.87 -15.64
CA SER A 207 -2.19 13.79 -16.84
C SER A 207 -0.72 13.51 -16.49
N ALA A 208 -0.31 13.54 -15.22
CA ALA A 208 1.10 13.55 -14.79
C ALA A 208 1.94 14.61 -15.57
N ASN A 209 1.37 15.80 -15.71
CA ASN A 209 1.84 16.90 -16.57
C ASN A 209 2.49 17.99 -15.71
N MET A 210 3.80 17.84 -15.49
CA MET A 210 4.59 18.64 -14.56
C MET A 210 4.59 20.13 -14.92
N GLU A 211 4.68 20.48 -16.21
CA GLU A 211 4.70 21.89 -16.63
C GLU A 211 3.33 22.57 -16.42
N ALA A 212 2.23 21.82 -16.54
CA ALA A 212 0.92 22.32 -16.16
C ALA A 212 0.77 22.47 -14.64
N LEU A 213 1.41 21.61 -13.83
CA LEU A 213 1.44 21.74 -12.37
C LEU A 213 2.16 23.03 -11.94
N GLU A 214 3.39 23.27 -12.42
CA GLU A 214 4.19 24.45 -12.06
C GLU A 214 3.50 25.78 -12.43
N VAL A 215 2.87 25.84 -13.61
CA VAL A 215 2.11 27.05 -14.05
C VAL A 215 0.88 27.29 -13.16
N LEU A 216 0.24 26.24 -12.64
CA LEU A 216 -0.90 26.40 -11.72
C LEU A 216 -0.46 26.75 -10.29
N LEU A 217 0.68 26.22 -9.83
CA LEU A 217 1.25 26.58 -8.52
C LEU A 217 1.74 28.04 -8.48
N THR A 218 2.46 28.51 -9.52
CA THR A 218 2.95 29.90 -9.58
C THR A 218 1.83 30.95 -9.67
N HIS A 219 0.63 30.56 -10.09
CA HIS A 219 -0.56 31.42 -10.14
C HIS A 219 -1.50 31.30 -8.91
N ASN A 220 -0.97 30.86 -7.77
CA ASN A 220 -1.63 30.87 -6.44
C ASN A 220 -3.03 30.22 -6.44
N VAL A 221 -3.11 29.00 -6.98
CA VAL A 221 -4.34 28.21 -7.00
C VAL A 221 -4.76 27.80 -5.59
N GLN A 222 -6.06 27.82 -5.31
CA GLN A 222 -6.61 27.23 -4.10
C GLN A 222 -6.44 25.70 -4.16
N VAL A 223 -5.38 25.20 -3.52
CA VAL A 223 -5.12 23.76 -3.35
C VAL A 223 -5.90 23.16 -2.18
N ALA A 224 -6.06 23.91 -1.09
CA ALA A 224 -6.68 23.44 0.15
C ALA A 224 -8.20 23.26 0.02
N GLY A 225 -8.69 22.11 0.49
CA GLY A 225 -10.07 21.64 0.42
C GLY A 225 -10.44 20.98 -0.92
N GLU A 226 -9.48 20.77 -1.83
CA GLU A 226 -9.71 20.07 -3.11
C GLU A 226 -9.33 18.58 -3.07
N ARG A 227 -8.70 18.04 -2.03
CA ARG A 227 -8.30 16.62 -1.94
C ARG A 227 -7.36 16.24 -3.08
N LEU A 228 -6.24 16.95 -3.16
CA LEU A 228 -5.25 16.76 -4.22
C LEU A 228 -4.30 15.58 -3.90
N ALA A 229 -3.93 15.38 -2.63
CA ALA A 229 -3.20 14.20 -2.17
C ALA A 229 -3.99 12.88 -2.33
N PHE A 230 -5.28 12.95 -2.66
CA PHE A 230 -6.16 11.80 -2.80
C PHE A 230 -6.03 11.23 -4.21
N LEU A 231 -5.36 10.08 -4.32
CA LEU A 231 -5.25 9.36 -5.58
C LEU A 231 -6.64 9.08 -6.19
N PRO A 232 -6.85 9.35 -7.50
CA PRO A 232 -8.10 9.01 -8.14
C PRO A 232 -8.23 7.50 -8.24
N ARG A 233 -9.43 6.97 -8.03
CA ARG A 233 -9.73 5.56 -8.32
C ARG A 233 -9.44 5.30 -9.80
N ILE A 234 -8.35 4.59 -10.10
CA ILE A 234 -8.05 4.13 -11.45
C ILE A 234 -9.22 3.23 -11.90
N ALA A 235 -9.75 3.52 -13.08
CA ALA A 235 -10.73 2.66 -13.73
C ALA A 235 -9.95 1.64 -14.57
N SER A 236 -10.20 0.35 -14.35
CA SER A 236 -9.44 -0.75 -14.98
C SER A 236 -9.72 -0.91 -16.48
N GLY A 237 -10.43 0.03 -17.11
CA GLY A 237 -10.60 0.13 -18.56
C GLY A 237 -9.46 0.84 -19.29
N VAL A 238 -8.45 1.39 -18.58
CA VAL A 238 -7.34 2.15 -19.20
C VAL A 238 -5.98 1.53 -18.82
N PRO A 239 -5.47 0.54 -19.58
CA PRO A 239 -4.21 -0.16 -19.29
C PRO A 239 -3.00 0.77 -19.07
N LYS A 240 -2.92 1.89 -19.80
CA LYS A 240 -1.86 2.89 -19.66
C LYS A 240 -1.75 3.54 -18.27
N ARG A 241 -2.77 3.44 -17.41
CA ARG A 241 -2.69 3.93 -16.02
C ARG A 241 -1.93 3.00 -15.08
N HIS A 242 -1.65 1.78 -15.53
CA HIS A 242 -0.89 0.75 -14.82
C HIS A 242 0.57 0.66 -15.33
N ASP A 243 0.92 1.45 -16.36
CA ASP A 243 2.28 1.60 -16.85
C ASP A 243 3.17 2.24 -15.78
N CYS A 244 4.27 1.56 -15.43
CA CYS A 244 5.29 2.04 -14.52
C CYS A 244 5.82 3.43 -14.90
N ASN A 245 5.95 3.75 -16.19
CA ASN A 245 6.41 5.05 -16.65
C ASN A 245 5.40 6.17 -16.31
N TYR A 246 4.10 5.94 -16.53
CA TYR A 246 3.06 6.87 -16.09
C TYR A 246 3.04 7.00 -14.56
N LEU A 247 3.11 5.88 -13.82
CA LEU A 247 3.11 5.89 -12.36
C LEU A 247 4.33 6.62 -11.76
N ILE A 248 5.51 6.53 -12.37
CA ILE A 248 6.70 7.32 -11.98
C ILE A 248 6.45 8.83 -12.15
N HIS A 249 5.78 9.25 -13.23
CA HIS A 249 5.46 10.66 -13.46
C HIS A 249 4.33 11.16 -12.53
N VAL A 250 3.34 10.32 -12.21
CA VAL A 250 2.36 10.61 -11.14
C VAL A 250 3.09 10.80 -9.82
N PHE A 251 3.99 9.88 -9.43
CA PHE A 251 4.74 9.99 -8.17
C PHE A 251 5.55 11.29 -8.09
N ARG A 252 6.29 11.65 -9.15
CA ARG A 252 7.03 12.94 -9.24
C ARG A 252 6.13 14.16 -9.01
N VAL A 253 4.92 14.18 -9.58
CA VAL A 253 3.94 15.25 -9.41
C VAL A 253 3.40 15.30 -7.97
N TYR A 254 3.14 14.16 -7.34
CA TYR A 254 2.72 14.11 -5.94
C TYR A 254 3.85 14.54 -4.99
N CYS A 255 5.10 14.14 -5.24
CA CYS A 255 6.25 14.64 -4.50
C CYS A 255 6.32 16.17 -4.54
N ARG A 256 6.27 16.76 -5.75
CA ARG A 256 6.33 18.22 -5.93
C ARG A 256 5.18 18.95 -5.25
N LEU A 257 3.97 18.40 -5.32
CA LEU A 257 2.81 18.97 -4.65
C LEU A 257 3.00 18.95 -3.14
N LEU A 258 3.29 17.80 -2.53
CA LEU A 258 3.40 17.69 -1.07
C LEU A 258 4.62 18.42 -0.51
N HIS A 259 5.72 18.53 -1.27
CA HIS A 259 6.86 19.39 -0.89
C HIS A 259 6.58 20.90 -0.97
N SER A 260 5.55 21.33 -1.70
CA SER A 260 5.12 22.74 -1.73
C SER A 260 3.92 23.01 -0.82
N HIS A 261 3.11 21.99 -0.56
CA HIS A 261 1.86 22.05 0.20
C HIS A 261 1.69 20.79 1.07
N PRO A 262 2.49 20.63 2.14
CA PRO A 262 2.42 19.46 3.03
C PRO A 262 1.08 19.38 3.79
N GLU A 263 0.36 20.49 3.96
CA GLU A 263 -0.96 20.52 4.58
C GLU A 263 -2.00 19.61 3.88
N LEU A 264 -1.79 19.33 2.59
CA LEU A 264 -2.68 18.49 1.79
C LEU A 264 -2.63 17.00 2.19
N ALA A 265 -1.57 16.58 2.89
CA ALA A 265 -1.47 15.25 3.49
C ALA A 265 -2.57 15.02 4.54
N ASN A 266 -2.85 16.05 5.34
CA ASN A 266 -3.77 15.98 6.49
C ASN A 266 -5.23 16.29 6.13
N GLU A 267 -5.56 16.43 4.84
CA GLU A 267 -6.94 16.57 4.41
C GLU A 267 -7.74 15.27 4.63
N THR A 268 -8.97 15.41 5.10
CA THR A 268 -9.94 14.32 5.22
C THR A 268 -11.15 14.50 4.30
N ASP A 269 -11.79 13.38 4.00
CA ASP A 269 -12.88 13.26 3.05
C ASP A 269 -14.28 13.37 3.70
N GLY A 270 -15.35 13.31 2.91
CA GLY A 270 -16.72 13.37 3.43
C GLY A 270 -17.09 12.17 4.32
N GLY A 271 -16.36 11.07 4.22
CA GLY A 271 -16.39 9.95 5.16
C GLY A 271 -15.14 9.89 6.05
N GLN A 272 -14.49 11.02 6.35
CA GLN A 272 -13.27 11.13 7.20
C GLN A 272 -11.99 10.44 6.65
N GLN A 273 -12.08 9.72 5.53
CA GLN A 273 -10.92 9.07 4.88
C GLN A 273 -9.81 10.07 4.55
N ASN A 274 -8.55 9.73 4.84
CA ASN A 274 -7.36 10.50 4.47
C ASN A 274 -6.72 9.97 3.16
N PRO A 275 -5.58 10.50 2.68
CA PRO A 275 -4.91 10.00 1.46
C PRO A 275 -4.53 8.51 1.51
N ALA A 276 -4.09 8.01 2.67
CA ALA A 276 -3.72 6.60 2.84
C ALA A 276 -4.95 5.67 2.73
N HIS A 277 -6.09 6.06 3.28
CA HIS A 277 -7.36 5.37 3.08
C HIS A 277 -7.72 5.28 1.58
N ARG A 278 -7.47 6.33 0.79
CA ARG A 278 -7.72 6.29 -0.67
C ARG A 278 -6.80 5.35 -1.41
N LEU A 279 -5.50 5.38 -1.12
CA LEU A 279 -4.52 4.45 -1.67
C LEU A 279 -4.85 2.99 -1.33
N ALA A 280 -5.29 2.73 -0.09
CA ALA A 280 -5.76 1.43 0.36
C ALA A 280 -7.08 0.97 -0.30
N SER A 281 -8.02 1.89 -0.51
CA SER A 281 -9.29 1.64 -1.23
C SER A 281 -9.11 1.43 -2.75
N ALA A 282 -7.89 1.59 -3.25
CA ALA A 282 -7.57 1.48 -4.66
C ALA A 282 -7.34 0.00 -5.03
N ILE A 283 -7.69 -0.36 -6.27
CA ILE A 283 -7.63 -1.74 -6.75
C ILE A 283 -6.17 -2.22 -6.77
N PRO A 284 -5.82 -3.50 -6.45
CA PRO A 284 -4.45 -4.01 -6.41
C PRO A 284 -3.60 -3.86 -7.69
N ASP A 285 -4.19 -3.39 -8.79
CA ASP A 285 -3.57 -3.16 -10.09
C ASP A 285 -2.51 -2.02 -10.11
N TYR A 286 -2.13 -1.41 -8.97
CA TYR A 286 -0.95 -0.53 -8.89
C TYR A 286 0.30 -1.41 -8.77
N GLY A 287 1.19 -1.36 -9.76
CA GLY A 287 2.40 -2.17 -9.80
C GLY A 287 3.23 -2.07 -8.51
N CYS A 288 3.81 -3.21 -8.10
CA CYS A 288 4.38 -3.52 -6.78
C CYS A 288 5.09 -2.37 -6.03
N ASN A 289 5.82 -1.52 -6.74
CA ASN A 289 6.61 -0.44 -6.14
C ASN A 289 5.82 0.84 -5.84
N PHE A 290 4.74 1.15 -6.56
CA PHE A 290 4.11 2.48 -6.48
C PHE A 290 3.39 2.73 -5.15
N ALA A 291 2.60 1.77 -4.67
CA ALA A 291 1.84 1.95 -3.42
C ALA A 291 2.76 2.12 -2.18
N PRO A 292 3.82 1.31 -1.99
CA PRO A 292 4.80 1.55 -0.93
C PRO A 292 5.47 2.93 -1.00
N HIS A 293 5.95 3.35 -2.19
CA HIS A 293 6.59 4.66 -2.35
C HIS A 293 5.62 5.83 -2.03
N MET A 294 4.34 5.70 -2.41
CA MET A 294 3.33 6.70 -2.06
C MET A 294 3.01 6.72 -0.56
N LEU A 295 2.93 5.56 0.12
CA LEU A 295 2.77 5.52 1.57
C LEU A 295 3.91 6.22 2.29
N ASN A 296 5.17 5.95 1.89
CA ASN A 296 6.34 6.58 2.51
C ASN A 296 6.36 8.10 2.29
N LEU A 297 5.92 8.58 1.12
CA LEU A 297 5.76 10.01 0.85
C LEU A 297 4.65 10.63 1.74
N LEU A 298 3.54 9.93 1.95
CA LEU A 298 2.44 10.41 2.79
C LEU A 298 2.84 10.42 4.28
N GLU A 299 3.50 9.38 4.77
CA GLU A 299 4.07 9.31 6.12
C GLU A 299 5.08 10.43 6.38
N PHE A 300 6.00 10.68 5.44
CA PHE A 300 6.97 11.77 5.53
C PHE A 300 6.33 13.16 5.64
N HIS A 301 5.14 13.35 5.06
CA HIS A 301 4.34 14.58 5.20
C HIS A 301 3.29 14.51 6.33
N GLY A 302 3.37 13.51 7.21
CA GLY A 302 2.64 13.45 8.48
C GLY A 302 1.25 12.79 8.42
N VAL A 303 0.91 12.02 7.38
CA VAL A 303 -0.37 11.30 7.34
C VAL A 303 -0.46 10.27 8.46
N ASP A 304 -1.47 10.40 9.32
CA ASP A 304 -1.85 9.36 10.29
C ASP A 304 -2.30 8.08 9.57
N LEU A 305 -1.48 7.04 9.64
CA LEU A 305 -1.75 5.72 9.06
C LEU A 305 -2.67 4.86 9.95
N ALA A 306 -2.89 5.24 11.20
CA ALA A 306 -3.71 4.54 12.21
C ALA A 306 -5.10 5.19 12.42
N ALA A 307 -5.33 6.36 11.83
CA ALA A 307 -6.62 7.05 11.74
C ALA A 307 -7.74 6.11 11.28
N ALA A 308 -8.94 6.31 11.83
CA ALA A 308 -10.15 5.63 11.41
C ALA A 308 -11.06 6.56 10.59
N ASP A 309 -11.70 6.03 9.57
CA ASP A 309 -12.71 6.74 8.80
C ASP A 309 -14.11 6.72 9.47
N ALA A 310 -15.13 7.27 8.79
CA ALA A 310 -16.49 7.36 9.32
C ALA A 310 -17.20 5.99 9.47
N GLU A 311 -16.64 4.91 8.93
CA GLU A 311 -17.08 3.53 9.13
C GLU A 311 -16.20 2.83 10.20
N GLY A 312 -15.34 3.58 10.90
CA GLY A 312 -14.40 3.06 11.88
C GLY A 312 -13.21 2.31 11.27
N ASN A 313 -13.08 2.29 9.94
CA ASN A 313 -12.08 1.51 9.22
C ASN A 313 -10.78 2.31 9.10
N THR A 314 -9.63 1.70 9.39
CA THR A 314 -8.30 2.29 9.14
C THR A 314 -7.84 2.03 7.69
N PRO A 315 -6.76 2.66 7.19
CA PRO A 315 -6.16 2.31 5.90
C PRO A 315 -5.86 0.81 5.77
N LEU A 316 -5.46 0.15 6.87
CA LEU A 316 -5.17 -1.28 6.88
C LEU A 316 -6.44 -2.12 6.68
N HIS A 317 -7.60 -1.72 7.22
CA HIS A 317 -8.88 -2.37 6.95
C HIS A 317 -9.24 -2.26 5.46
N LEU A 318 -9.12 -1.07 4.88
CA LEU A 318 -9.45 -0.86 3.47
C LEU A 318 -8.50 -1.64 2.53
N ALA A 319 -7.21 -1.70 2.84
CA ALA A 319 -6.23 -2.47 2.08
C ALA A 319 -6.46 -3.98 2.21
N ALA A 320 -7.00 -4.42 3.36
CA ALA A 320 -7.38 -5.80 3.61
C ALA A 320 -8.66 -6.21 2.86
N ILE A 321 -9.63 -5.30 2.70
CA ILE A 321 -10.89 -5.49 1.97
C ILE A 321 -10.70 -5.47 0.43
N THR A 322 -9.65 -4.80 -0.06
CA THR A 322 -9.34 -4.70 -1.50
C THR A 322 -8.33 -5.73 -2.00
N GLY A 323 -7.69 -6.49 -1.11
CA GLY A 323 -6.59 -7.39 -1.45
C GLY A 323 -5.28 -6.67 -1.82
N ALA A 324 -5.10 -5.42 -1.38
CA ALA A 324 -3.96 -4.57 -1.74
C ALA A 324 -2.66 -4.96 -1.00
N ILE A 325 -2.11 -6.14 -1.34
CA ILE A 325 -1.01 -6.80 -0.62
C ILE A 325 0.22 -5.91 -0.37
N PHE A 326 0.66 -5.11 -1.35
CA PHE A 326 1.81 -4.21 -1.19
C PHE A 326 1.53 -3.07 -0.20
N THR A 327 0.29 -2.55 -0.20
CA THR A 327 -0.18 -1.56 0.78
C THR A 327 -0.25 -2.17 2.18
N VAL A 328 -0.76 -3.41 2.31
CA VAL A 328 -0.76 -4.15 3.59
C VAL A 328 0.66 -4.42 4.09
N MET A 329 1.59 -4.82 3.21
CA MET A 329 2.99 -5.07 3.58
C MET A 329 3.67 -3.84 4.16
N GLN A 330 3.49 -2.67 3.54
CA GLN A 330 4.10 -1.42 3.97
C GLN A 330 3.43 -0.85 5.23
N LEU A 331 2.09 -0.81 5.28
CA LEU A 331 1.35 -0.36 6.46
C LEU A 331 1.71 -1.19 7.71
N CYS A 332 1.90 -2.51 7.57
CA CYS A 332 2.29 -3.37 8.69
C CYS A 332 3.76 -3.21 9.12
N GLN A 333 4.61 -2.51 8.35
CA GLN A 333 5.96 -2.11 8.77
C GLN A 333 5.95 -0.77 9.49
N GLN A 334 5.03 0.13 9.13
CA GLN A 334 4.92 1.50 9.66
C GLN A 334 4.07 1.59 10.95
N LEU A 335 2.98 0.84 11.03
CA LEU A 335 2.09 0.78 12.20
C LEU A 335 2.71 -0.05 13.33
N PRO A 336 2.41 0.24 14.62
CA PRO A 336 2.70 -0.67 15.74
C PRO A 336 1.71 -1.86 15.75
N ALA A 337 2.09 -2.99 16.36
CA ALA A 337 1.29 -4.23 16.35
C ALA A 337 -0.11 -4.05 16.98
N ALA A 338 -0.26 -3.15 17.94
CA ALA A 338 -1.56 -2.80 18.52
C ALA A 338 -2.55 -2.22 17.49
N ASP A 339 -2.07 -1.53 16.44
CA ASP A 339 -2.91 -1.01 15.36
C ASP A 339 -3.13 -2.02 14.20
N VAL A 340 -2.33 -3.10 14.13
CA VAL A 340 -2.46 -4.15 13.09
C VAL A 340 -3.73 -4.98 13.27
N ASP A 341 -4.17 -5.21 14.52
CA ASP A 341 -5.35 -6.02 14.86
C ASP A 341 -6.46 -5.21 15.56
N LYS A 342 -6.36 -3.88 15.51
CA LYS A 342 -7.35 -2.93 16.02
C LYS A 342 -8.69 -3.13 15.29
N PRO A 343 -9.80 -3.42 15.99
CA PRO A 343 -11.10 -3.63 15.35
C PRO A 343 -11.70 -2.30 14.87
N SER A 344 -12.46 -2.36 13.78
CA SER A 344 -13.27 -1.24 13.31
C SER A 344 -14.29 -0.80 14.37
N ALA A 345 -14.40 0.51 14.57
CA ALA A 345 -15.31 1.09 15.57
C ALA A 345 -16.80 0.83 15.28
N VAL A 346 -17.17 0.50 14.03
CA VAL A 346 -18.57 0.29 13.61
C VAL A 346 -18.87 -1.17 13.31
N THR A 347 -17.96 -1.91 12.66
CA THR A 347 -18.21 -3.32 12.29
C THR A 347 -17.64 -4.32 13.30
N HIS A 348 -16.74 -3.87 14.20
CA HIS A 348 -15.98 -4.68 15.15
C HIS A 348 -15.11 -5.78 14.51
N LEU A 349 -14.95 -5.76 13.19
CA LEU A 349 -14.01 -6.60 12.46
C LEU A 349 -12.60 -6.01 12.55
N THR A 350 -11.58 -6.82 12.86
CA THR A 350 -10.17 -6.45 12.64
C THR A 350 -9.83 -6.54 11.15
N PRO A 351 -8.72 -5.96 10.66
CA PRO A 351 -8.34 -6.04 9.24
C PRO A 351 -8.27 -7.49 8.71
N MET A 352 -7.84 -8.44 9.55
CA MET A 352 -7.81 -9.86 9.18
C MET A 352 -9.22 -10.47 9.06
N ALA A 353 -10.14 -10.09 9.94
CA ALA A 353 -11.54 -10.52 9.84
C ALA A 353 -12.22 -9.97 8.56
N SER A 354 -11.91 -8.72 8.21
CA SER A 354 -12.40 -8.10 6.96
C SER A 354 -11.84 -8.81 5.71
N ALA A 355 -10.54 -9.09 5.64
CA ALA A 355 -9.96 -9.88 4.54
C ALA A 355 -10.53 -11.31 4.46
N ALA A 356 -10.81 -11.94 5.60
CA ALA A 356 -11.43 -13.26 5.65
C ALA A 356 -12.89 -13.24 5.13
N GLN A 357 -13.63 -12.16 5.38
CA GLN A 357 -14.95 -11.95 4.75
C GLN A 357 -14.83 -11.74 3.24
N SER A 358 -13.96 -10.84 2.77
CA SER A 358 -13.78 -10.58 1.34
C SER A 358 -13.38 -11.84 0.56
N LEU A 359 -12.53 -12.69 1.15
CA LEU A 359 -12.16 -14.00 0.62
C LEU A 359 -13.34 -14.99 0.60
N ALA A 360 -14.19 -15.02 1.64
CA ALA A 360 -15.37 -15.88 1.68
C ALA A 360 -16.37 -15.51 0.57
N GLU A 361 -16.69 -14.22 0.43
CA GLU A 361 -17.56 -13.71 -0.64
C GLU A 361 -16.97 -13.98 -2.04
N GLU A 362 -15.65 -13.99 -2.19
CA GLU A 362 -14.97 -14.35 -3.44
C GLU A 362 -15.03 -15.83 -3.76
N ILE A 363 -14.86 -16.71 -2.77
CA ILE A 363 -15.06 -18.15 -2.89
C ILE A 363 -16.51 -18.44 -3.32
N GLU A 364 -17.50 -17.87 -2.63
CA GLU A 364 -18.92 -18.01 -3.00
C GLU A 364 -19.17 -17.57 -4.44
N ARG A 365 -18.75 -16.34 -4.80
CA ARG A 365 -18.87 -15.81 -6.17
C ARG A 365 -18.20 -16.71 -7.21
N HIS A 366 -17.04 -17.29 -6.92
CA HIS A 366 -16.31 -18.19 -7.82
C HIS A 366 -16.96 -19.59 -7.93
N THR A 367 -17.55 -20.11 -6.85
CA THR A 367 -18.28 -21.39 -6.86
C THR A 367 -19.64 -21.31 -7.58
N ALA A 368 -20.25 -20.13 -7.61
CA ALA A 368 -21.50 -19.88 -8.33
C ALA A 368 -21.34 -19.79 -9.86
N LEU A 369 -20.11 -19.68 -10.38
CA LEU A 369 -19.83 -19.59 -11.83
C LEU A 369 -19.83 -20.97 -12.50
N SER A 370 -20.35 -21.01 -13.73
CA SER A 370 -20.21 -22.15 -14.63
C SER A 370 -18.74 -22.42 -14.99
N GLU A 371 -18.48 -23.61 -15.54
CA GLU A 371 -17.14 -24.06 -15.90
C GLU A 371 -16.48 -23.24 -17.03
N GLU A 372 -17.26 -22.56 -17.88
CA GLU A 372 -16.75 -21.67 -18.93
C GLU A 372 -16.51 -20.24 -18.40
N GLU A 373 -17.41 -19.73 -17.57
CA GLU A 373 -17.21 -18.46 -16.87
C GLU A 373 -15.97 -18.53 -15.97
N ARG A 374 -15.78 -19.61 -15.22
CA ARG A 374 -14.62 -19.79 -14.33
C ARG A 374 -13.27 -19.72 -15.07
N LYS A 375 -13.22 -20.21 -16.32
CA LYS A 375 -12.02 -20.16 -17.19
C LYS A 375 -11.75 -18.78 -17.79
N THR A 376 -12.77 -17.93 -17.88
CA THR A 376 -12.63 -16.54 -18.37
C THR A 376 -12.49 -15.51 -17.24
N GLN A 377 -12.95 -15.86 -16.03
CA GLN A 377 -12.96 -15.00 -14.84
C GLN A 377 -11.65 -15.08 -14.01
N THR A 378 -10.48 -15.11 -14.65
CA THR A 378 -9.15 -15.20 -13.99
C THR A 378 -9.01 -14.21 -12.83
N ARG A 379 -9.54 -13.00 -12.99
CA ARG A 379 -9.52 -11.92 -11.99
C ARG A 379 -10.10 -12.31 -10.62
N LEU A 380 -11.06 -13.24 -10.54
CA LEU A 380 -11.53 -13.73 -9.23
C LEU A 380 -10.50 -14.64 -8.56
N ALA A 381 -9.84 -15.53 -9.31
CA ALA A 381 -8.77 -16.36 -8.77
C ALA A 381 -7.55 -15.52 -8.32
N ASP A 382 -7.24 -14.45 -9.07
CA ASP A 382 -6.21 -13.47 -8.69
C ASP A 382 -6.56 -12.77 -7.37
N LEU A 383 -7.80 -12.30 -7.21
CA LEU A 383 -8.25 -11.67 -5.96
C LEU A 383 -8.28 -12.65 -4.77
N MET A 384 -8.75 -13.88 -4.97
CA MET A 384 -8.71 -14.94 -3.95
C MET A 384 -7.26 -15.23 -3.50
N SER A 385 -6.31 -15.19 -4.44
CA SER A 385 -4.88 -15.32 -4.17
C SER A 385 -4.33 -14.11 -3.40
N LEU A 386 -4.75 -12.89 -3.74
CA LEU A 386 -4.36 -11.66 -3.07
C LEU A 386 -4.89 -11.58 -1.62
N HIS A 387 -6.18 -11.84 -1.38
CA HIS A 387 -6.74 -11.93 -0.03
C HIS A 387 -6.08 -13.05 0.77
N SER A 388 -5.80 -14.20 0.15
CA SER A 388 -5.02 -15.27 0.78
C SER A 388 -3.61 -14.83 1.19
N GLN A 389 -2.94 -13.95 0.42
CA GLN A 389 -1.64 -13.39 0.78
C GLN A 389 -1.74 -12.32 1.87
N VAL A 390 -2.76 -11.47 1.83
CA VAL A 390 -3.06 -10.44 2.84
C VAL A 390 -3.23 -11.08 4.22
N ILE A 391 -4.08 -12.12 4.33
CA ILE A 391 -4.30 -12.84 5.60
C ILE A 391 -2.97 -13.39 6.15
N ARG A 392 -2.12 -13.99 5.30
CA ARG A 392 -0.82 -14.51 5.73
C ARG A 392 0.15 -13.42 6.19
N ARG A 393 0.13 -12.23 5.55
CA ARG A 393 0.97 -11.11 6.00
C ARG A 393 0.47 -10.54 7.32
N LEU A 394 -0.84 -10.34 7.49
CA LEU A 394 -1.43 -9.87 8.74
C LEU A 394 -1.10 -10.81 9.93
N LEU A 395 -1.21 -12.13 9.74
CA LEU A 395 -0.81 -13.13 10.73
C LEU A 395 0.68 -13.01 11.13
N PHE A 396 1.58 -12.82 10.15
CA PHE A 396 3.00 -12.58 10.44
C PHE A 396 3.27 -11.22 11.12
N CYS A 397 2.43 -10.23 10.87
CA CYS A 397 2.54 -8.89 11.45
C CYS A 397 1.84 -8.73 12.82
N GLY A 398 1.35 -9.82 13.41
CA GLY A 398 0.83 -9.87 14.78
C GLY A 398 -0.69 -9.97 14.93
N ALA A 399 -1.46 -10.05 13.83
CA ALA A 399 -2.92 -10.19 13.91
C ALA A 399 -3.33 -11.54 14.52
N SER A 400 -4.24 -11.51 15.50
CA SER A 400 -4.63 -12.68 16.28
C SER A 400 -5.93 -13.31 15.77
N ILE A 401 -5.92 -14.63 15.57
CA ILE A 401 -7.13 -15.39 15.24
C ILE A 401 -8.15 -15.31 16.39
N ASP A 402 -7.70 -15.06 17.63
CA ASP A 402 -8.54 -14.91 18.81
C ASP A 402 -9.50 -13.70 18.71
N ASN A 403 -9.07 -12.63 18.03
CA ASN A 403 -9.80 -11.35 17.92
C ASN A 403 -10.81 -11.29 16.76
N MET A 404 -10.87 -12.32 15.90
CA MET A 404 -11.93 -12.44 14.90
C MET A 404 -13.31 -12.65 15.58
N PRO A 405 -14.45 -12.36 14.91
CA PRO A 405 -15.75 -12.88 15.33
C PRO A 405 -15.74 -14.43 15.48
N ASN A 406 -16.62 -14.98 16.31
CA ASN A 406 -16.79 -16.44 16.50
C ASN A 406 -18.25 -16.86 16.75
N THR A 407 -19.18 -15.92 16.58
CA THR A 407 -20.56 -15.95 17.07
C THR A 407 -21.51 -16.77 16.19
N THR A 408 -21.27 -16.80 14.89
CA THR A 408 -22.07 -17.49 13.89
C THR A 408 -21.30 -18.67 13.28
N GLU A 409 -21.99 -19.59 12.61
CA GLU A 409 -21.31 -20.62 11.80
C GLU A 409 -20.40 -20.01 10.74
N GLU A 410 -20.78 -18.86 10.17
CA GLU A 410 -20.01 -18.18 9.14
C GLU A 410 -18.72 -17.56 9.68
N ASP A 411 -18.76 -17.02 10.90
CA ASP A 411 -17.54 -16.61 11.63
C ASP A 411 -16.60 -17.79 11.87
N GLN A 412 -17.16 -18.95 12.23
CA GLN A 412 -16.41 -20.18 12.47
C GLN A 412 -15.79 -20.74 11.19
N ARG A 413 -16.51 -20.67 10.05
CA ARG A 413 -15.98 -21.01 8.72
C ARG A 413 -14.84 -20.08 8.32
N ARG A 414 -14.99 -18.77 8.51
CA ARG A 414 -13.92 -17.77 8.26
C ARG A 414 -12.69 -18.03 9.12
N ARG A 415 -12.86 -18.27 10.43
CA ARG A 415 -11.78 -18.70 11.34
C ARG A 415 -11.12 -19.99 10.86
N ALA A 416 -11.86 -20.99 10.38
CA ALA A 416 -11.30 -22.23 9.85
C ALA A 416 -10.45 -22.02 8.59
N VAL A 417 -10.88 -21.15 7.67
CA VAL A 417 -10.08 -20.74 6.49
C VAL A 417 -8.79 -20.04 6.93
N VAL A 418 -8.86 -19.10 7.87
CA VAL A 418 -7.67 -18.40 8.42
C VAL A 418 -6.72 -19.38 9.11
N LYS A 419 -7.20 -20.31 9.93
CA LYS A 419 -6.38 -21.38 10.54
C LYS A 419 -5.69 -22.25 9.49
N GLY A 420 -6.39 -22.65 8.43
CA GLY A 420 -5.83 -23.42 7.32
C GLY A 420 -4.76 -22.65 6.52
N LEU A 421 -4.94 -21.34 6.33
CA LEU A 421 -3.91 -20.46 5.77
C LEU A 421 -2.73 -20.30 6.74
N TYR A 422 -2.95 -20.27 8.06
CA TYR A 422 -1.89 -20.14 9.05
C TYR A 422 -1.05 -21.42 9.17
N THR A 423 -1.63 -22.62 9.17
CA THR A 423 -0.87 -23.89 9.06
C THR A 423 0.09 -23.87 7.86
N ARG A 424 -0.40 -23.47 6.68
CA ARG A 424 0.44 -23.37 5.46
C ARG A 424 1.58 -22.35 5.64
N THR A 425 1.33 -21.29 6.39
CA THR A 425 2.28 -20.20 6.65
C THR A 425 3.36 -20.63 7.65
N LEU A 426 2.96 -21.29 8.75
CA LEU A 426 3.87 -21.94 9.70
C LEU A 426 4.71 -23.02 9.03
N ASN A 427 4.23 -23.72 7.99
CA ASN A 427 5.03 -24.68 7.23
C ASN A 427 6.06 -24.04 6.27
N VAL A 428 5.90 -22.77 5.90
CA VAL A 428 6.88 -22.02 5.11
C VAL A 428 7.94 -21.33 5.99
N LEU A 429 7.60 -21.01 7.24
CA LEU A 429 8.46 -20.27 8.18
C LEU A 429 9.89 -20.85 8.35
N PRO A 430 10.12 -22.18 8.52
CA PRO A 430 11.47 -22.71 8.74
C PRO A 430 12.42 -22.46 7.57
N TYR A 431 11.91 -22.52 6.33
CA TYR A 431 12.71 -22.27 5.14
C TYR A 431 13.13 -20.81 5.11
N ARG A 432 12.17 -19.88 5.23
CA ARG A 432 12.45 -18.43 5.25
C ARG A 432 13.42 -18.00 6.36
N VAL A 433 13.31 -18.59 7.56
CA VAL A 433 14.26 -18.31 8.65
C VAL A 433 15.68 -18.74 8.26
N MET A 434 15.83 -19.93 7.67
CA MET A 434 17.14 -20.38 7.17
C MET A 434 17.63 -19.55 5.99
N ASP A 435 16.74 -19.06 5.11
CA ASP A 435 17.09 -18.17 4.01
C ASP A 435 17.68 -16.85 4.54
N CYS A 436 17.02 -16.19 5.51
CA CYS A 436 17.53 -14.99 6.17
C CYS A 436 18.92 -15.20 6.81
N VAL A 437 19.11 -16.34 7.48
CA VAL A 437 20.39 -16.73 8.10
C VAL A 437 21.45 -17.03 7.05
N ASN A 438 21.05 -17.53 5.87
CA ASN A 438 21.97 -17.80 4.77
C ASN A 438 22.46 -16.52 4.10
N GLU A 439 21.59 -15.54 3.87
CA GLU A 439 21.94 -14.21 3.35
C GLU A 439 22.89 -13.49 4.32
N ALA A 440 22.56 -13.43 5.62
CA ALA A 440 23.39 -12.77 6.65
C ALA A 440 24.81 -13.38 6.80
N LEU A 441 24.98 -14.65 6.42
CA LEU A 441 26.28 -15.35 6.41
C LEU A 441 26.92 -15.43 5.01
N ALA A 442 26.25 -14.95 3.94
CA ALA A 442 26.75 -15.07 2.57
C ALA A 442 28.08 -14.34 2.34
N PRO A 443 28.27 -13.07 2.77
CA PRO A 443 29.53 -12.38 2.50
C PRO A 443 30.71 -13.01 3.25
N GLN A 444 30.50 -13.52 4.47
CA GLN A 444 31.50 -14.33 5.19
C GLN A 444 31.85 -15.60 4.41
N ARG A 445 30.85 -16.35 3.92
CA ARG A 445 31.05 -17.62 3.20
C ARG A 445 31.82 -17.41 1.91
N ASP A 446 31.49 -16.38 1.14
CA ASP A 446 32.14 -16.08 -0.13
C ASP A 446 33.58 -15.60 0.10
N ALA A 447 33.80 -14.69 1.04
CA ALA A 447 35.13 -14.21 1.41
C ALA A 447 36.01 -15.35 1.96
N ALA A 448 35.47 -16.21 2.84
CA ALA A 448 36.19 -17.38 3.34
C ALA A 448 36.51 -18.39 2.22
N THR A 449 35.59 -18.61 1.28
CA THR A 449 35.82 -19.50 0.13
C THR A 449 36.90 -18.96 -0.81
N LEU A 450 37.00 -17.64 -0.96
CA LEU A 450 38.08 -16.99 -1.71
C LEU A 450 39.41 -17.13 -0.95
N MET A 451 39.46 -16.72 0.31
CA MET A 451 40.69 -16.71 1.11
C MET A 451 41.25 -18.12 1.35
N ALA A 452 40.41 -19.14 1.54
CA ALA A 452 40.87 -20.52 1.71
C ALA A 452 41.59 -21.09 0.47
N ARG A 453 41.37 -20.49 -0.71
CA ARG A 453 42.10 -20.82 -1.96
C ARG A 453 43.36 -19.99 -2.16
N ILE A 454 43.40 -18.78 -1.60
CA ILE A 454 44.53 -17.85 -1.74
C ILE A 454 45.60 -18.10 -0.67
N LEU A 455 45.22 -18.39 0.57
CA LEU A 455 46.17 -18.61 1.69
C LEU A 455 47.27 -19.66 1.40
N PRO A 456 46.99 -20.82 0.78
CA PRO A 456 48.05 -21.78 0.37
C PRO A 456 48.94 -21.32 -0.79
N LEU A 457 48.60 -20.21 -1.43
CA LEU A 457 49.29 -19.63 -2.61
C LEU A 457 49.98 -18.30 -2.30
N VAL A 458 49.90 -17.81 -1.06
CA VAL A 458 50.63 -16.61 -0.63
C VAL A 458 52.09 -16.98 -0.42
N GLU A 459 52.99 -16.35 -1.17
CA GLU A 459 54.41 -16.34 -0.84
C GLU A 459 54.60 -15.64 0.52
N HIS A 460 54.84 -16.43 1.56
CA HIS A 460 55.43 -15.91 2.79
C HIS A 460 56.82 -15.34 2.43
N ASN A 461 57.23 -14.22 3.04
CA ASN A 461 58.41 -13.43 2.63
C ASN A 461 59.75 -14.08 3.07
N ASP A 462 59.91 -15.37 2.78
CA ASP A 462 61.01 -16.19 3.28
C ASP A 462 62.25 -16.17 2.35
N GLU A 463 62.08 -15.80 1.07
CA GLU A 463 63.18 -15.71 0.08
C GLU A 463 63.37 -14.30 -0.52
N ASN A 464 63.92 -13.37 0.29
CA ASN A 464 64.70 -12.27 -0.28
C ASN A 464 66.21 -12.56 -0.11
N PRO A 465 66.87 -13.13 -1.13
CA PRO A 465 68.30 -13.51 -1.06
C PRO A 465 69.26 -12.30 -0.96
N SER A 466 68.74 -11.07 -0.90
CA SER A 466 69.53 -9.84 -0.67
C SER A 466 69.83 -9.57 0.80
N LEU A 467 69.20 -10.29 1.74
CA LEU A 467 69.38 -10.08 3.18
C LEU A 467 70.57 -10.90 3.73
N PRO A 468 71.50 -10.28 4.50
CA PRO A 468 72.71 -10.96 4.99
C PRO A 468 72.45 -12.01 6.09
N ASN A 469 71.24 -12.04 6.64
CA ASN A 469 70.65 -13.21 7.27
C ASN A 469 69.17 -13.23 6.81
N PRO A 470 68.72 -14.18 5.99
CA PRO A 470 67.29 -14.36 5.77
C PRO A 470 66.63 -14.77 7.11
N PRO A 471 65.40 -14.32 7.40
CA PRO A 471 64.65 -14.88 8.52
C PRO A 471 64.47 -16.39 8.29
N SER A 472 64.43 -17.17 9.37
CA SER A 472 64.06 -18.60 9.25
C SER A 472 62.67 -18.70 8.60
N PRO A 473 62.47 -19.59 7.61
CA PRO A 473 61.24 -19.64 6.85
C PRO A 473 60.05 -19.80 7.77
N SER A 474 59.02 -19.00 7.53
CA SER A 474 57.82 -18.93 8.34
C SER A 474 57.11 -20.28 8.27
N PRO A 475 56.90 -21.02 9.38
CA PRO A 475 56.26 -22.35 9.35
C PRO A 475 54.74 -22.27 9.13
N LEU A 476 54.28 -21.26 8.38
CA LEU A 476 52.90 -20.88 8.15
C LEU A 476 52.33 -21.47 6.84
N SER A 477 52.90 -22.58 6.36
CA SER A 477 52.41 -23.33 5.20
C SER A 477 51.07 -24.00 5.51
N PHE A 478 50.01 -23.18 5.55
CA PHE A 478 48.70 -23.56 6.05
C PHE A 478 48.09 -24.71 5.23
N GLY A 479 47.86 -25.86 5.87
CA GLY A 479 47.17 -26.99 5.26
C GLY A 479 45.76 -26.61 4.79
N PRO A 480 45.13 -27.38 3.89
CA PRO A 480 43.80 -27.03 3.34
C PRO A 480 42.70 -26.84 4.41
N GLN A 481 42.82 -27.52 5.55
CA GLN A 481 41.91 -27.38 6.69
C GLN A 481 42.21 -26.10 7.50
N GLU A 482 43.48 -25.81 7.78
CA GLU A 482 43.94 -24.61 8.50
C GLU A 482 43.64 -23.34 7.70
N SER A 483 43.93 -23.36 6.39
CA SER A 483 43.56 -22.29 5.45
C SER A 483 42.06 -22.04 5.45
N SER A 484 41.23 -23.08 5.52
CA SER A 484 39.77 -22.91 5.64
C SER A 484 39.35 -22.28 6.96
N ALA A 485 39.97 -22.66 8.09
CA ALA A 485 39.63 -22.12 9.41
C ALA A 485 40.08 -20.65 9.56
N ILE A 486 41.30 -20.33 9.13
CA ILE A 486 41.83 -18.96 9.12
C ILE A 486 40.99 -18.07 8.20
N ALA A 487 40.69 -18.53 6.98
CA ALA A 487 39.81 -17.82 6.06
C ALA A 487 38.40 -17.60 6.61
N TRP A 488 37.86 -18.56 7.37
CA TRP A 488 36.56 -18.44 8.01
C TRP A 488 36.55 -17.38 9.13
N HIS A 489 37.60 -17.35 9.95
CA HIS A 489 37.77 -16.33 11.00
C HIS A 489 38.06 -14.93 10.44
N ILE A 490 38.77 -14.79 9.31
CA ILE A 490 38.91 -13.49 8.62
C ILE A 490 37.58 -13.08 7.98
N GLY A 491 36.86 -14.02 7.36
CA GLY A 491 35.52 -13.79 6.82
C GLY A 491 34.49 -13.37 7.88
N ALA A 492 34.70 -13.69 9.16
CA ALA A 492 33.82 -13.30 10.26
C ALA A 492 33.71 -11.78 10.46
N PHE A 493 34.64 -10.98 9.93
CA PHE A 493 34.51 -9.51 9.91
C PHE A 493 33.53 -8.98 8.85
N LEU A 494 32.98 -9.85 8.00
CA LEU A 494 32.13 -9.49 6.87
C LEU A 494 30.69 -10.04 6.97
N HIS A 495 30.33 -10.74 8.05
CA HIS A 495 28.95 -11.20 8.23
C HIS A 495 28.02 -10.00 8.49
N GLU A 496 26.81 -10.04 7.94
CA GLU A 496 25.84 -8.93 7.98
C GLU A 496 24.61 -9.32 8.81
N PRO A 497 24.66 -9.25 10.16
CA PRO A 497 23.52 -9.62 11.00
C PRO A 497 22.29 -8.73 10.73
N GLU A 498 22.49 -7.47 10.35
CA GLU A 498 21.41 -6.54 9.98
C GLU A 498 20.58 -7.01 8.77
N ALA A 499 21.14 -7.85 7.88
CA ALA A 499 20.40 -8.43 6.76
C ALA A 499 19.21 -9.28 7.22
N ILE A 500 19.25 -9.85 8.44
CA ILE A 500 18.13 -10.55 9.06
C ILE A 500 16.91 -9.62 9.18
N ASN A 501 17.12 -8.36 9.57
CA ASN A 501 16.05 -7.38 9.77
C ASN A 501 15.34 -7.06 8.44
N ALA A 502 16.10 -6.96 7.35
CA ALA A 502 15.58 -6.61 6.02
C ALA A 502 14.66 -7.70 5.42
N VAL A 503 14.91 -8.96 5.77
CA VAL A 503 14.14 -10.13 5.27
C VAL A 503 13.16 -10.66 6.34
N PHE A 504 13.09 -10.02 7.51
CA PHE A 504 12.40 -10.59 8.68
C PHE A 504 10.91 -10.87 8.41
N VAL A 505 10.54 -12.11 8.69
CA VAL A 505 9.26 -12.68 8.23
C VAL A 505 8.10 -12.22 9.10
N MET A 506 8.30 -12.23 10.42
CA MET A 506 7.36 -11.78 11.43
C MET A 506 7.59 -10.28 11.71
N LYS A 507 7.13 -9.78 12.86
CA LYS A 507 7.34 -8.39 13.28
C LYS A 507 7.95 -8.31 14.68
N ASP A 508 8.98 -7.48 14.81
CA ASP A 508 9.92 -7.32 15.93
C ASP A 508 9.31 -6.71 17.21
N ASP A 509 8.16 -6.04 17.08
CA ASP A 509 7.36 -5.58 18.22
C ASP A 509 6.47 -6.67 18.84
N THR A 510 6.23 -7.79 18.13
CA THR A 510 5.51 -8.95 18.68
C THR A 510 6.42 -9.83 19.55
N PRO A 511 5.93 -10.49 20.62
CA PRO A 511 6.77 -11.33 21.48
C PRO A 511 7.44 -12.49 20.72
N ASN A 512 6.69 -13.20 19.88
CA ASN A 512 7.20 -14.28 19.04
C ASN A 512 8.22 -13.78 18.01
N GLY A 513 7.96 -12.62 17.39
CA GLY A 513 8.87 -12.03 16.41
C GLY A 513 10.16 -11.54 17.05
N ARG A 514 10.10 -10.81 18.16
CA ARG A 514 11.29 -10.37 18.90
C ARG A 514 12.17 -11.54 19.32
N ARG A 515 11.57 -12.57 19.92
CA ARG A 515 12.28 -13.79 20.31
C ARG A 515 12.96 -14.46 19.11
N LEU A 516 12.22 -14.68 18.02
CA LEU A 516 12.77 -15.31 16.82
C LEU A 516 13.90 -14.47 16.21
N LEU A 517 13.77 -13.14 16.22
CA LEU A 517 14.78 -12.21 15.72
C LEU A 517 16.05 -12.26 16.59
N ASP A 518 15.90 -12.19 17.90
CA ASP A 518 16.98 -12.35 18.89
C ASP A 518 17.71 -13.70 18.73
N ASP A 519 16.96 -14.78 18.61
CA ASP A 519 17.49 -16.13 18.40
C ASP A 519 18.25 -16.23 17.05
N MET A 520 17.73 -15.63 15.98
CA MET A 520 18.39 -15.58 14.67
C MET A 520 19.69 -14.75 14.71
N HIS A 521 19.68 -13.57 15.33
CA HIS A 521 20.89 -12.75 15.52
C HIS A 521 21.94 -13.49 16.32
N LYS A 522 21.56 -14.18 17.40
CA LYS A 522 22.48 -14.97 18.24
C LYS A 522 23.04 -16.17 17.48
N PHE A 523 22.22 -16.87 16.69
CA PHE A 523 22.69 -17.94 15.81
C PHE A 523 23.72 -17.43 14.79
N VAL A 524 23.45 -16.32 14.10
CA VAL A 524 24.36 -15.76 13.08
C VAL A 524 25.67 -15.28 13.70
N ASN A 525 25.62 -14.55 14.83
CA ASN A 525 26.83 -14.10 15.54
C ASN A 525 27.70 -15.28 16.02
N LEU A 526 27.08 -16.36 16.54
CA LEU A 526 27.81 -17.55 17.00
C LEU A 526 28.31 -18.40 15.82
N ALA A 527 27.55 -18.54 14.74
CA ALA A 527 28.00 -19.16 13.50
C ALA A 527 29.23 -18.44 12.94
N ALA A 528 29.19 -17.10 12.88
CA ALA A 528 30.28 -16.29 12.34
C ALA A 528 31.54 -16.33 13.20
N THR A 529 31.41 -16.19 14.53
CA THR A 529 32.54 -15.92 15.43
C THR A 529 33.02 -17.11 16.27
N ARG A 530 32.28 -18.22 16.33
CA ARG A 530 32.65 -19.39 17.16
C ARG A 530 32.89 -20.69 16.39
N THR A 531 32.46 -20.80 15.14
CA THR A 531 32.77 -21.99 14.32
C THR A 531 34.10 -21.86 13.60
N SER A 532 34.73 -22.99 13.27
CA SER A 532 35.93 -23.05 12.42
C SER A 532 35.61 -23.16 10.91
N GLY A 533 34.34 -23.34 10.55
CA GLY A 533 33.93 -23.40 9.15
C GLY A 533 32.45 -23.73 8.92
N ASN A 534 31.98 -23.49 7.70
CA ASN A 534 30.58 -23.71 7.29
C ASN A 534 30.06 -25.15 7.54
N ARG A 535 30.94 -26.15 7.65
CA ARG A 535 30.58 -27.55 7.99
C ARG A 535 30.01 -27.68 9.40
N GLU A 536 30.48 -26.90 10.36
CA GLU A 536 29.94 -26.87 11.73
C GLU A 536 28.61 -26.12 11.79
N VAL A 537 28.46 -25.05 10.99
CA VAL A 537 27.23 -24.27 10.89
C VAL A 537 26.08 -25.12 10.32
N VAL A 538 26.32 -25.80 9.20
CA VAL A 538 25.30 -26.53 8.44
C VAL A 538 25.12 -27.98 8.92
N GLY A 539 26.16 -28.57 9.53
CA GLY A 539 26.25 -30.00 9.75
C GLY A 539 26.66 -30.75 8.47
N GLY A 540 26.80 -32.08 8.57
CA GLY A 540 27.19 -32.90 7.42
C GLY A 540 27.51 -34.36 7.78
N VAL A 541 28.17 -35.05 6.86
CA VAL A 541 28.72 -36.40 7.06
C VAL A 541 30.17 -36.40 6.59
N ILE A 542 31.05 -36.98 7.40
CA ILE A 542 32.44 -37.29 7.07
C ILE A 542 32.52 -38.80 6.83
N GLU A 543 33.05 -39.23 5.69
CA GLU A 543 33.54 -40.61 5.56
C GLU A 543 34.96 -40.65 6.12
N GLY A 544 35.16 -41.43 7.19
CA GLY A 544 36.50 -41.72 7.72
C GLY A 544 37.29 -42.62 6.77
N GLU A 545 38.60 -42.75 7.00
CA GLU A 545 39.49 -43.55 6.15
C GLU A 545 39.09 -45.05 6.12
N ASP A 546 38.43 -45.54 7.18
CA ASP A 546 37.82 -46.86 7.28
C ASP A 546 36.48 -47.02 6.52
N GLY A 547 36.02 -45.99 5.80
CA GLY A 547 34.72 -45.93 5.14
C GLY A 547 33.53 -45.69 6.08
N GLN A 548 33.77 -45.41 7.35
CA GLN A 548 32.70 -45.21 8.35
C GLN A 548 32.15 -43.77 8.29
N GLN A 549 30.84 -43.63 8.11
CA GLN A 549 30.16 -42.34 8.04
C GLN A 549 29.89 -41.73 9.44
N VAL A 550 30.63 -40.67 9.79
CA VAL A 550 30.48 -39.89 11.02
C VAL A 550 29.65 -38.63 10.73
N ARG A 551 28.50 -38.48 11.38
CA ARG A 551 27.60 -37.33 11.18
C ARG A 551 28.02 -36.15 12.06
N ILE A 552 28.33 -35.01 11.44
CA ILE A 552 28.47 -33.73 12.14
C ILE A 552 27.07 -33.16 12.39
N PRO A 553 26.65 -32.87 13.64
CA PRO A 553 25.41 -32.16 13.90
C PRO A 553 25.49 -30.72 13.35
N HIS A 554 24.35 -30.14 12.99
CA HIS A 554 24.26 -28.69 12.73
C HIS A 554 24.51 -27.89 14.00
N LEU A 555 24.87 -26.61 13.88
CA LEU A 555 25.22 -25.77 15.04
C LEU A 555 24.09 -25.72 16.10
N GLN A 556 24.40 -26.25 17.28
CA GLN A 556 23.53 -26.24 18.47
C GLN A 556 24.01 -25.17 19.45
N CYS A 557 23.69 -23.92 19.15
CA CYS A 557 24.13 -22.74 19.90
C CYS A 557 23.30 -22.44 21.15
N PHE A 558 22.11 -23.03 21.28
CA PHE A 558 21.21 -22.84 22.43
C PHE A 558 21.30 -24.01 23.39
N VAL A 559 20.98 -23.76 24.66
CA VAL A 559 21.02 -24.74 25.75
C VAL A 559 19.70 -24.71 26.52
N LEU A 560 19.23 -25.88 26.95
CA LEU A 560 18.02 -26.05 27.75
C LEU A 560 18.38 -26.39 29.20
N GLY A 561 18.13 -25.47 30.13
CA GLY A 561 18.44 -25.63 31.55
C GLY A 561 19.58 -24.74 32.02
N ASP A 562 20.71 -25.36 32.38
CA ASP A 562 21.96 -24.70 32.81
C ASP A 562 23.09 -24.98 31.80
N VAL A 563 24.35 -24.65 32.09
CA VAL A 563 25.51 -24.80 31.18
C VAL A 563 25.68 -26.22 30.60
N ASP A 564 25.44 -27.26 31.41
CA ASP A 564 25.46 -28.68 31.03
C ASP A 564 24.14 -29.19 30.39
N GLY A 565 23.21 -28.27 30.10
CA GLY A 565 21.88 -28.57 29.59
C GLY A 565 21.85 -29.14 28.16
N ARG A 566 20.67 -29.59 27.74
CA ARG A 566 20.48 -30.16 26.40
C ARG A 566 20.70 -29.07 25.33
N ARG A 567 21.68 -29.27 24.46
CA ARG A 567 21.95 -28.37 23.34
C ARG A 567 20.91 -28.54 22.21
N VAL A 568 20.48 -27.44 21.61
CA VAL A 568 19.54 -27.38 20.47
C VAL A 568 19.94 -26.31 19.46
N GLY A 569 19.57 -26.49 18.19
CA GLY A 569 19.84 -25.54 17.12
C GLY A 569 18.65 -24.62 16.82
N LEU A 570 18.87 -23.60 15.98
CA LEU A 570 17.83 -22.66 15.58
C LEU A 570 16.62 -23.35 14.93
N ARG A 571 16.85 -24.44 14.18
CA ARG A 571 15.76 -25.22 13.54
C ARG A 571 14.79 -25.78 14.59
N GLU A 572 15.33 -26.37 15.66
CA GLU A 572 14.53 -26.89 16.78
C GLU A 572 13.76 -25.79 17.51
N VAL A 573 14.37 -24.61 17.71
CA VAL A 573 13.72 -23.43 18.34
C VAL A 573 12.58 -22.88 17.47
N VAL A 574 12.80 -22.76 16.15
CA VAL A 574 11.75 -22.35 15.19
C VAL A 574 10.58 -23.34 15.20
N HIS A 575 10.84 -24.65 15.31
CA HIS A 575 9.78 -25.64 15.41
C HIS A 575 9.04 -25.59 16.75
N LYS A 576 9.73 -25.33 17.87
CA LYS A 576 9.07 -25.07 19.16
C LYS A 576 8.08 -23.91 19.06
N LEU A 577 8.48 -22.77 18.49
CA LEU A 577 7.61 -21.61 18.26
C LEU A 577 6.37 -22.01 17.43
N ARG A 578 6.56 -22.77 16.34
CA ARG A 578 5.46 -23.29 15.51
C ARG A 578 4.52 -24.22 16.30
N LEU A 579 5.05 -25.08 17.16
CA LEU A 579 4.27 -25.99 18.01
C LEU A 579 3.47 -25.24 19.09
N ASP A 580 3.97 -24.12 19.60
CA ASP A 580 3.23 -23.27 20.55
C ASP A 580 2.05 -22.56 19.88
N GLU A 581 2.24 -22.00 18.68
CA GLU A 581 1.14 -21.41 17.90
C GLU A 581 0.11 -22.46 17.45
N VAL A 582 0.55 -23.69 17.18
CA VAL A 582 -0.33 -24.86 16.94
C VAL A 582 -1.20 -25.17 18.16
N ARG A 583 -0.61 -25.18 19.37
CA ARG A 583 -1.35 -25.38 20.63
C ARG A 583 -2.32 -24.24 20.89
N ARG A 584 -1.85 -23.00 20.80
CA ARG A 584 -2.61 -21.77 21.06
C ARG A 584 -3.88 -21.70 20.23
N PHE A 585 -3.77 -21.85 18.91
CA PHE A 585 -4.90 -21.70 18.00
C PHE A 585 -5.60 -23.02 17.65
N GLY A 586 -5.18 -24.16 18.21
CA GLY A 586 -5.74 -25.48 17.90
C GLY A 586 -5.63 -25.80 16.40
N LEU A 587 -4.41 -25.74 15.87
CA LEU A 587 -4.11 -26.01 14.46
C LEU A 587 -3.79 -27.49 14.25
N SER A 588 -3.82 -27.94 13.00
CA SER A 588 -3.35 -29.27 12.57
C SER A 588 -2.60 -29.17 11.24
N GLY A 589 -1.83 -30.21 10.91
CA GLY A 589 -1.08 -30.28 9.64
C GLY A 589 0.21 -29.45 9.58
N VAL A 590 0.74 -28.99 10.71
CA VAL A 590 2.10 -28.44 10.79
C VAL A 590 3.10 -29.59 10.84
N VAL A 591 4.09 -29.57 9.94
CA VAL A 591 5.07 -30.68 9.76
C VAL A 591 6.46 -30.15 10.05
N LYS A 592 7.27 -30.88 10.84
CA LYS A 592 8.63 -30.47 11.26
C LYS A 592 9.46 -29.87 10.13
N GLY A 593 9.60 -30.59 9.00
CA GLY A 593 10.13 -30.06 7.73
C GLY A 593 11.66 -30.08 7.59
N PHE A 594 12.37 -30.57 8.61
CA PHE A 594 13.82 -30.78 8.65
C PHE A 594 14.14 -31.97 9.55
N ASN A 595 15.26 -32.67 9.30
CA ASN A 595 15.74 -33.81 10.08
C ASN A 595 14.65 -34.87 10.37
N ASN A 596 14.11 -35.45 9.30
CA ASN A 596 12.95 -36.36 9.28
C ASN A 596 13.10 -37.65 10.13
N GLU A 597 14.31 -37.95 10.62
CA GLU A 597 14.63 -39.16 11.40
C GLU A 597 14.21 -39.08 12.87
N ALA A 598 13.99 -37.87 13.39
CA ALA A 598 13.54 -37.64 14.77
C ALA A 598 12.19 -36.93 14.78
N GLY A 599 11.25 -37.41 15.59
CA GLY A 599 9.92 -36.80 15.76
C GLY A 599 9.95 -35.44 16.48
N ASP A 600 8.76 -34.98 16.87
CA ASP A 600 8.58 -33.68 17.54
C ASP A 600 9.10 -33.68 18.99
N GLU A 601 9.38 -34.86 19.57
CA GLU A 601 10.01 -35.05 20.89
C GLU A 601 11.33 -34.28 21.05
N GLY A 602 12.06 -34.06 19.95
CA GLY A 602 13.27 -33.23 19.95
C GLY A 602 13.03 -31.72 20.11
N CYS A 603 11.78 -31.27 19.98
CA CYS A 603 11.38 -29.87 19.92
C CYS A 603 10.30 -29.52 20.95
N VAL A 604 10.05 -30.38 21.94
CA VAL A 604 9.16 -30.11 23.09
C VAL A 604 10.00 -29.91 24.35
N PHE A 605 10.12 -28.65 24.77
CA PHE A 605 10.80 -28.16 25.97
C PHE A 605 10.04 -26.94 26.52
N ASP A 606 10.46 -26.32 27.63
CA ASP A 606 9.89 -25.02 28.04
C ASP A 606 10.60 -23.87 27.32
N GLY A 607 9.82 -22.87 26.89
CA GLY A 607 10.35 -21.64 26.30
C GLY A 607 11.21 -20.83 27.28
N GLY A 608 10.87 -20.85 28.57
CA GLY A 608 11.61 -20.15 29.63
C GLY A 608 12.91 -20.86 30.07
N GLN A 609 13.12 -22.11 29.66
CA GLN A 609 14.35 -22.87 29.91
C GLN A 609 15.39 -22.72 28.78
N LEU A 610 15.06 -21.97 27.71
CA LEU A 610 15.99 -21.71 26.63
C LEU A 610 16.99 -20.62 27.05
N GLY A 611 18.28 -20.87 26.83
CA GLY A 611 19.35 -19.91 26.99
C GLY A 611 20.51 -20.15 26.04
N PHE A 612 21.59 -19.43 26.25
CA PHE A 612 22.88 -19.67 25.58
C PHE A 612 24.01 -19.61 26.61
N VAL A 613 25.18 -20.14 26.23
CA VAL A 613 26.41 -20.01 27.03
C VAL A 613 27.29 -18.95 26.37
N ASP A 614 27.78 -17.99 27.16
CA ASP A 614 28.50 -16.81 26.67
C ASP A 614 30.00 -17.07 26.38
N LYS A 615 30.86 -16.04 26.43
CA LYS A 615 32.29 -16.21 26.15
C LYS A 615 33.10 -16.64 27.37
N GLU A 616 32.53 -16.38 28.54
CA GLU A 616 33.08 -16.58 29.88
C GLU A 616 32.66 -17.95 30.45
N GLY A 617 31.66 -18.60 29.83
CA GLY A 617 31.16 -19.92 30.19
C GLY A 617 29.90 -19.89 31.05
N ALA A 618 29.30 -18.72 31.27
CA ALA A 618 28.09 -18.58 32.05
C ALA A 618 26.83 -18.78 31.20
N TYR A 619 25.78 -19.33 31.83
CA TYR A 619 24.46 -19.45 31.23
C TYR A 619 23.72 -18.11 31.25
N GLN A 620 23.27 -17.66 30.08
CA GLN A 620 22.40 -16.50 29.93
C GLN A 620 21.03 -16.94 29.40
N SER A 621 19.98 -16.72 30.19
CA SER A 621 18.60 -17.05 29.81
C SER A 621 18.12 -16.21 28.62
N LEU A 622 17.41 -16.86 27.70
CA LEU A 622 16.66 -16.23 26.61
C LEU A 622 15.16 -16.12 26.93
N GLY A 623 14.72 -16.73 28.04
CA GLY A 623 13.41 -16.46 28.62
C GLY A 623 13.42 -15.14 29.39
N MET A 624 12.82 -14.10 28.79
CA MET A 624 12.26 -12.97 29.55
C MET A 624 10.87 -13.33 30.08
N GLN A 625 10.46 -12.63 31.15
CA GLN A 625 9.16 -12.78 31.83
C GLN A 625 8.00 -12.15 31.03
#